data_AF-A0A944TG56-F1
#
_entry.id   AF-A0A944TG56-F1
#
_cell.length_a   1.000
_cell.length_b   1.000
_cell.length_c   1.000
_cell.angle_alpha   90.00
_cell.angle_beta   90.00
_cell.angle_gamma   90.00
#
_symmetry.space_group_name_H-M   'P 1'
#
loop_
_entity.id
_entity.type
_entity.pdbx_description
1 polymer ?
#
loop_
_entity_poly.entity_id
_entity_poly.type
_entity_poly.pdbx_seq_one_letter_code
_entity_poly.pdbx_strand_id
1 'polypeptide(L)' 'MTAIVALGAGRMGRGIAHAFAYSGHEVTILDFKERAEPEALLT' A
#
# COMPACT_ATOMS: atom_id res chain seq x y z
N MET A 1 6.84 -7.06 18.90
CA MET A 1 5.80 -6.38 18.10
C MET A 1 6.06 -6.70 16.65
N THR A 2 5.14 -7.36 15.96
CA THR A 2 5.35 -7.82 14.58
C THR A 2 4.64 -6.84 13.65
N ALA A 3 5.40 -6.08 12.85
CA ALA A 3 4.83 -5.14 11.88
C ALA A 3 4.69 -5.83 10.51
N ILE A 4 3.59 -5.57 9.81
CA ILE A 4 3.36 -6.07 8.45
C ILE A 4 3.65 -4.95 7.46
N VAL A 5 4.59 -5.19 6.55
CA VAL A 5 5.04 -4.19 5.56
C VAL A 5 4.95 -4.77 4.16
N ALA A 6 4.23 -4.09 3.28
CA ALA A 6 4.17 -4.40 1.86
C ALA A 6 5.20 -3.56 1.10
N LEU A 7 6.23 -4.22 0.57
CA LEU A 7 7.25 -3.57 -0.26
C LEU A 7 6.74 -3.38 -1.70
N GLY A 8 6.66 -2.13 -2.12
CA GLY A 8 6.23 -1.66 -3.43
C GLY A 8 4.75 -1.26 -3.47
N ALA A 9 4.45 -0.03 -3.87
CA ALA A 9 3.07 0.46 -4.00
C ALA A 9 2.46 0.20 -5.39
N GLY A 10 2.91 -0.87 -6.08
CA GLY A 10 2.36 -1.32 -7.36
C GLY A 10 1.07 -2.13 -7.20
N ARG A 11 0.56 -2.70 -8.30
CA ARG A 11 -0.70 -3.49 -8.28
C ARG A 11 -0.64 -4.67 -7.28
N MET A 12 0.45 -5.41 -7.28
CA MET A 12 0.63 -6.55 -6.34
C MET A 12 0.77 -6.10 -4.89
N GLY A 13 1.67 -5.15 -4.60
CA GLY A 13 1.91 -4.72 -3.22
C GLY A 13 0.71 -4.01 -2.60
N ARG A 14 -0.03 -3.20 -3.37
CA ARG A 14 -1.33 -2.65 -2.91
C ARG A 14 -2.36 -3.75 -2.67
N GLY A 15 -2.45 -4.75 -3.55
CA GLY A 15 -3.38 -5.87 -3.38
C GLY A 15 -3.09 -6.68 -2.11
N ILE A 16 -1.82 -6.96 -1.84
CA ILE A 16 -1.38 -7.64 -0.62
C ILE A 16 -1.72 -6.79 0.61
N ALA A 17 -1.37 -5.50 0.58
CA ALA A 17 -1.69 -4.56 1.66
C ALA A 17 -3.21 -4.52 1.95
N HIS A 18 -4.03 -4.48 0.91
CA HIS A 18 -5.49 -4.54 1.03
C HIS A 18 -5.97 -5.82 1.70
N ALA A 19 -5.42 -6.99 1.34
CA ALA A 19 -5.83 -8.26 1.94
C ALA A 19 -5.56 -8.30 3.46
N PHE A 20 -4.37 -7.83 3.89
CA PHE A 20 -4.01 -7.75 5.31
C PHE A 20 -4.82 -6.67 6.06
N ALA A 21 -5.01 -5.51 5.46
CA ALA A 21 -5.83 -4.45 6.06
C ALA A 21 -7.29 -4.90 6.22
N TYR A 22 -7.84 -5.60 5.22
CA TYR A 22 -9.19 -6.14 5.25
C TYR A 22 -9.37 -7.20 6.34
N SER A 23 -8.33 -7.97 6.67
CA SER A 23 -8.37 -8.92 7.78
C SER A 23 -8.14 -8.26 9.15
N GLY A 24 -8.07 -6.93 9.23
CA GLY A 24 -7.92 -6.17 10.47
C GLY A 24 -6.47 -5.97 10.93
N HIS A 25 -5.48 -6.22 10.06
CA HIS A 25 -4.08 -5.96 10.40
C HIS A 25 -3.65 -4.57 9.95
N GLU A 26 -2.90 -3.89 10.83
CA GLU A 26 -2.21 -2.66 10.45
C GLU A 26 -1.06 -3.00 9.50
N VAL A 27 -1.06 -2.37 8.33
CA VAL A 27 -0.11 -2.63 7.25
C VAL A 27 0.50 -1.32 6.77
N THR A 28 1.82 -1.32 6.58
CA THR A 28 2.53 -0.18 6.00
C THR A 28 2.92 -0.51 4.56
N ILE A 29 2.63 0.37 3.62
CA ILE A 29 3.13 0.27 2.24
C ILE A 29 4.39 1.12 2.12
N LEU A 30 5.50 0.49 1.76
CA LEU A 30 6.78 1.18 1.53
C LEU A 30 7.17 1.03 0.06
N ASP A 31 7.35 2.12 -0.67
CA ASP A 31 7.85 2.11 -2.04
C ASP A 31 9.15 2.90 -2.15
N PHE A 32 10.06 2.40 -2.99
CA PHE A 32 11.35 3.05 -3.25
C PHE A 32 11.26 4.08 -4.38
N LYS A 33 10.20 4.01 -5.19
CA LYS A 33 9.94 4.99 -6.24
C LYS A 33 9.10 6.12 -5.66
N GLU A 34 9.57 7.35 -5.80
CA GLU A 34 8.70 8.51 -5.69
C GLU A 34 7.59 8.36 -6.72
N ARG A 35 6.36 8.24 -6.23
CA ARG A 35 5.18 8.26 -7.09
C ARG A 35 4.71 9.70 -7.13
N ALA A 36 4.51 10.22 -8.34
CA ALA A 36 3.68 11.40 -8.49
C ALA A 36 2.34 11.11 -7.81
N GLU A 37 1.83 12.10 -7.06
CA GLU A 37 0.47 12.07 -6.54
C GLU A 37 -0.44 11.52 -7.65
N PRO A 38 -1.23 10.45 -7.40
CA PRO A 38 -2.19 10.02 -8.39
C PRO A 38 -3.03 11.24 -8.70
N GLU A 39 -3.14 11.60 -9.99
CA GLU A 39 -3.95 12.72 -10.44
C GLU A 39 -5.32 12.57 -9.79
N ALA A 40 -5.54 13.37 -8.72
CA ALA A 40 -6.79 13.33 -8.01
C ALA A 40 -7.82 13.66 -9.06
N LEU A 41 -8.77 12.75 -9.31
CA LEU A 41 -9.85 12.99 -10.24
C LEU A 41 -10.52 14.30 -9.82
N LEU A 42 -10.18 15.38 -10.51
CA LEU A 42 -10.84 16.68 -10.43
C LEU A 42 -12.15 16.52 -11.20
N THR A 43 -13.10 15.78 -10.63
CA THR A 43 -14.46 15.66 -11.14
C THR A 43 -15.42 15.53 -9.98
#